data_AF-A0A2T5BAC3-F1
#
_entry.id   AF-A0A2T5BAC3-F1
#
_cell.length_a   1.000
_cell.length_b   1.000
_cell.length_c   1.000
_cell.angle_alpha   90.00
_cell.angle_beta   90.00
_cell.angle_gamma   90.00
#
_symmetry.space_group_name_H-M   'P 1'
#
loop_
_entity.id
_entity.type
_entity.pdbx_description
1 polymer ?
#
loop_
_entity_poly.entity_id
_entity_poly.type
_entity_poly.pdbx_seq_one_letter_code
_entity_poly.pdbx_strand_id
1 'polypeptide(L)'
;MADRLGATPAQVALAWVYAQAERLGVAVAAIPGTRSPARPEQNAAALELTLDAEALAALDPLSDQVRGERYTPAHTAEVARG
;
A
#
# COMPACT_ATOMS: atom_id res chain seq x y z
N MET A 1 7.66 -9.81 7.87
CA MET A 1 8.30 -8.61 7.25
C MET A 1 8.14 -7.39 8.15
N ALA A 2 6.91 -6.99 8.46
CA ALA A 2 6.63 -5.84 9.34
C ALA A 2 7.41 -5.88 10.67
N ASP A 3 7.43 -7.03 11.36
CA ASP A 3 8.20 -7.21 12.59
C ASP A 3 9.72 -7.03 12.39
N ARG A 4 10.27 -7.51 11.27
CA ARG A 4 11.70 -7.32 10.91
C ARG A 4 12.04 -5.83 10.76
N LEU A 5 11.09 -5.07 10.23
CA LEU A 5 11.24 -3.64 9.95
C LEU A 5 10.79 -2.75 11.13
N GLY A 6 10.32 -3.33 12.24
CA GLY A 6 9.76 -2.56 13.35
C GLY A 6 8.55 -1.70 12.96
N ALA A 7 7.83 -2.10 11.90
CA ALA A 7 6.75 -1.34 11.29
C ALA A 7 5.42 -2.10 11.38
N THR A 8 4.31 -1.41 11.16
CA THR A 8 3.00 -2.04 10.98
C THR A 8 2.85 -2.61 9.56
N PRO A 9 2.00 -3.63 9.35
CA PRO A 9 1.72 -4.13 7.99
C PRO A 9 1.21 -3.05 7.03
N ALA A 10 0.43 -2.09 7.52
CA ALA A 10 -0.06 -0.96 6.73
C ALA A 10 1.08 -0.06 6.25
N GLN A 11 2.05 0.22 7.12
CA GLN A 11 3.24 1.00 6.76
C GLN A 11 4.09 0.28 5.72
N VAL A 12 4.32 -1.02 5.88
CA VAL A 12 5.07 -1.82 4.89
C VAL A 12 4.37 -1.83 3.53
N ALA A 13 3.04 -1.98 3.52
CA ALA A 13 2.27 -1.96 2.28
C ALA A 13 2.35 -0.58 1.58
N LEU A 14 2.23 0.52 2.33
CA LEU A 14 2.35 1.88 1.78
C LEU A 14 3.77 2.15 1.27
N ALA A 15 4.80 1.80 2.05
CA ALA A 15 6.20 1.95 1.65
C ALA A 15 6.51 1.18 0.36
N TRP A 16 5.95 -0.03 0.21
CA TRP A 16 6.09 -0.80 -1.02
C TRP A 16 5.45 -0.08 -2.22
N VAL A 17 4.25 0.49 -2.08
CA VAL A 17 3.61 1.29 -3.14
C VAL A 17 4.48 2.46 -3.58
N TYR A 18 5.09 3.19 -2.63
CA TYR A 18 6.00 4.29 -2.94
C TYR A 18 7.29 3.83 -3.62
N ALA A 19 7.87 2.70 -3.20
CA ALA A 19 9.02 2.10 -3.88
C ALA A 19 8.71 1.71 -5.35
N GLN A 20 7.49 1.24 -5.62
CA GLN A 20 7.07 0.99 -7.00
C GLN A 20 6.93 2.28 -7.82
N ALA A 21 6.48 3.38 -7.21
CA ALA A 21 6.39 4.68 -7.86
C ALA A 21 7.76 5.18 -8.35
N GLU A 22 8.77 5.08 -7.48
CA GLU A 22 10.17 5.39 -7.83
C GLU A 22 10.68 4.48 -8.95
N ARG A 23 10.47 3.17 -8.84
CA ARG A 23 10.89 2.18 -9.85
C ARG A 23 10.27 2.44 -11.22
N LEU A 24 9.01 2.86 -11.25
CA LEU A 24 8.26 3.13 -12.48
C LEU A 24 8.45 4.57 -12.99
N GLY A 25 9.11 5.45 -12.22
CA GLY A 25 9.31 6.85 -12.58
C GLY A 25 8.00 7.65 -12.62
N VAL A 26 7.01 7.29 -11.79
CA VAL A 26 5.69 7.95 -11.74
C VAL A 26 5.46 8.57 -10.38
N ALA A 27 4.79 9.72 -10.34
CA ALA A 27 4.33 10.30 -9.09
C ALA A 27 3.14 9.50 -8.55
N VAL A 28 3.19 9.13 -7.27
CA VAL A 28 2.09 8.43 -6.58
C VAL A 28 1.76 9.16 -5.28
N ALA A 29 0.48 9.44 -5.08
CA ALA A 29 -0.07 9.89 -3.81
C ALA A 29 -1.08 8.84 -3.32
N ALA A 30 -0.67 7.96 -2.41
CA ALA A 30 -1.58 6.97 -1.83
C ALA A 30 -2.63 7.67 -0.95
N ILE A 31 -3.91 7.34 -1.17
CA ILE A 31 -5.03 7.85 -0.36
C ILE A 31 -5.63 6.68 0.44
N PRO A 32 -4.96 6.24 1.53
CA PRO A 32 -5.46 5.14 2.34
C PRO A 32 -6.72 5.57 3.08
N GLY A 33 -7.84 4.92 2.77
CA GLY A 33 -9.08 5.07 3.53
C GLY A 33 -8.86 4.67 4.99
N THR A 34 -9.24 5.53 5.92
CA THR A 34 -9.24 5.21 7.35
C THR A 34 -10.51 5.73 8.02
N ARG A 35 -11.08 4.91 8.89
CA ARG A 35 -12.16 5.32 9.82
C ARG A 35 -11.64 5.64 11.22
N SER A 36 -10.33 5.58 11.42
CA SER A 36 -9.65 5.79 12.69
C SER A 36 -8.83 7.09 12.65
N PRO A 37 -9.02 8.00 13.63
CA PRO A 37 -8.26 9.25 13.74
C PRO A 37 -6.76 9.06 13.92
N ALA A 38 -6.31 7.92 14.47
CA ALA A 38 -4.89 7.65 14.75
C ALA A 38 -4.10 7.06 13.54
N ARG A 39 -4.79 6.71 12.45
CA ARG A 39 -4.16 6.09 11.27
C ARG A 39 -3.47 7.06 10.31
N PRO A 40 -3.85 8.35 10.18
CA PRO A 40 -3.11 9.30 9.35
C PRO A 40 -1.63 9.39 9.72
N GLU A 41 -1.31 9.45 11.02
CA GLU A 41 0.08 9.48 11.52
C GLU A 41 0.83 8.19 11.17
N GLN A 42 0.20 7.02 11.35
CA GLN A 42 0.79 5.74 10.96
C GLN A 42 1.05 5.67 9.45
N ASN A 43 0.12 6.18 8.63
CA ASN A 43 0.26 6.20 7.18
C ASN A 43 1.37 7.16 6.74
N ALA A 44 1.51 8.31 7.40
CA ALA A 44 2.58 9.26 7.13
C ALA A 44 3.95 8.65 7.45
N ALA A 45 4.07 7.94 8.57
CA ALA A 45 5.30 7.23 8.94
C ALA A 45 5.74 6.15 7.94
N ALA A 46 4.87 5.73 7.00
CA ALA A 46 5.27 4.85 5.91
C ALA A 46 6.22 5.52 4.91
N LEU A 47 6.19 6.86 4.79
CA LEU A 47 7.08 7.63 3.91
C LEU A 47 8.54 7.62 4.38
N GLU A 48 8.76 7.33 5.66
CA GLU A 48 10.09 7.28 6.27
C GLU A 48 10.69 5.86 6.21
N LEU A 49 9.90 4.86 5.83
CA LEU A 49 10.33 3.48 5.77
C LEU A 49 10.97 3.17 4.41
N THR A 50 12.30 3.00 4.41
CA THR A 50 13.03 2.50 3.23
C THR A 50 13.02 0.97 3.22
N LEU A 51 12.57 0.38 2.12
CA LEU A 51 12.61 -1.06 1.91
C LEU A 51 13.93 -1.46 1.25
N ASP A 52 14.72 -2.29 1.93
CA ASP A 52 15.94 -2.86 1.37
C ASP A 52 15.64 -3.85 0.23
N ALA A 53 16.68 -4.22 -0.52
CA ALA A 53 16.54 -5.15 -1.66
C ALA A 53 15.94 -6.51 -1.24
N GLU A 54 16.23 -6.97 -0.03
CA GLU A 54 15.66 -8.19 0.54
C GLU A 54 14.17 -8.05 0.82
N ALA A 55 13.74 -6.92 1.39
CA ALA A 55 12.32 -6.60 1.62
C ALA A 55 11.57 -6.57 0.31
N LEU A 56 12.09 -5.87 -0.70
CA LEU A 56 11.47 -5.76 -2.02
C LEU A 56 11.34 -7.14 -2.66
N ALA A 57 12.42 -7.93 -2.68
CA ALA A 57 12.40 -9.29 -3.24
C ALA A 57 11.40 -10.22 -2.55
N ALA A 58 11.17 -10.04 -1.25
CA ALA A 58 10.19 -10.81 -0.51
C ALA A 58 8.74 -10.31 -0.68
N LEU A 59 8.54 -9.01 -0.93
CA LEU A 59 7.22 -8.38 -1.05
C LEU A 59 6.66 -8.43 -2.48
N ASP A 60 7.51 -8.27 -3.50
CA ASP A 60 7.09 -8.21 -4.91
C ASP A 60 6.25 -9.43 -5.33
N PRO A 61 6.63 -10.69 -5.03
CA PRO A 61 5.85 -11.86 -5.44
C PRO A 61 4.49 -11.99 -4.75
N LEU A 62 4.25 -11.28 -3.64
CA LEU A 62 2.96 -11.29 -2.95
C LEU A 62 1.90 -10.53 -3.75
N SER A 63 2.32 -9.51 -4.50
CA SER A 63 1.40 -8.72 -5.34
C SER A 63 0.78 -9.57 -6.45
N ASP A 64 1.56 -10.49 -7.04
CA ASP A 64 1.12 -11.40 -8.09
C ASP A 64 0.13 -12.48 -7.60
N GLN A 65 0.06 -12.70 -6.29
CA GLN A 65 -0.82 -13.70 -5.68
C GLN A 65 -2.21 -13.16 -5.37
N VAL A 66 -2.44 -11.85 -5.50
CA VAL A 66 -3.75 -11.23 -5.26
C VAL A 66 -4.72 -11.67 -6.37
N ARG A 67 -5.82 -12.33 -5.97
CA ARG A 67 -6.90 -12.79 -6.86
C ARG A 67 -8.21 -12.10 -6.52
N GLY A 68 -8.98 -11.71 -7.54
CA GLY A 68 -10.29 -11.09 -7.38
C GLY A 68 -10.29 -9.57 -7.52
N GLU A 69 -11.45 -8.99 -7.82
CA GLU A 69 -11.64 -7.55 -7.92
C GLU A 69 -11.78 -6.93 -6.52
N ARG A 70 -11.13 -5.79 -6.29
CA ARG A 70 -11.22 -5.05 -5.01
C ARG A 70 -12.65 -4.56 -4.72
N TYR A 71 -13.42 -4.38 -5.78
CA TYR A 71 -14.83 -4.00 -5.75
C TYR A 71 -15.61 -5.01 -6.57
N THR A 72 -16.78 -5.44 -6.10
CA THR A 72 -17.66 -6.24 -6.94
C THR A 72 -18.24 -5.36 -8.07
N PRO A 73 -18.65 -5.95 -9.20
CA PRO A 73 -19.29 -5.20 -10.28
C PRO A 73 -20.49 -4.35 -9.81
N ALA A 74 -21.22 -4.85 -8.81
CA ALA A 74 -22.33 -4.13 -8.17
C ALA A 74 -21.88 -2.84 -7.46
N HIS A 75 -20.70 -2.84 -6.83
CA HIS A 75 -20.16 -1.68 -6.12
C HIS A 75 -19.59 -0.63 -7.09
N THR A 76 -19.01 -1.05 -8.21
CA THR A 76 -18.50 -0.17 -9.27
C THR A 76 -19.63 0.60 -9.99
N ALA A 77 -20.80 -0.03 -10.19
CA ALA A 77 -21.96 0.58 -10.84
C ALA A 77 -22.70 1.64 -9.98
N GLU A 78 -22.43 1.69 -8.68
CA GLU A 78 -23.00 2.67 -7.75
C GLU A 78 -22.18 3.96 -7.73
N VAL A 79 -20.85 3.87 -7.79
CA VAL A 79 -19.92 5.01 -7.84
C VAL A 79 -20.07 5.80 -9.15
N ALA A 80 -20.39 5.15 -10.27
CA ALA A 80 -20.56 5.80 -11.57
C ALA A 80 -21.90 6.56 -11.73
N ARG A 81 -22.80 6.50 -10.74
CA ARG A 81 -24.14 7.12 -10.77
C ARG A 81 -24.29 8.33 -9.82
N GLY A 82 -23.25 8.68 -9.07
CA GLY A 82 -23.20 9.88 -8.22
C GLY A 82 -22.33 10.96 -8.85
#